data_AF-A0A9E7YTX1-F1
#
_entry.id   AF-A0A9E7YTX1-F1
#
_cell.length_a   1.000
_cell.length_b   1.000
_cell.length_c   1.000
_cell.angle_alpha   90.00
_cell.angle_beta   90.00
_cell.angle_gamma   90.00
#
_symmetry.space_group_name_H-M   'P 1'
#
loop_
_entity.id
_entity.type
_entity.pdbx_description
1 polymer ?
#
loop_
_entity_poly.entity_id
_entity_poly.type
_entity_poly.pdbx_seq_one_letter_code
_entity_poly.pdbx_strand_id
1 'polypeptide(L)'
;MEQDGTYGYEPALSEDDIRSGRAVKPLVMMRYVGMREGSYVILVLDQDNKNVATRMACQAPCNFATTQLMAGTTVLKTETIRVTHNSLAGGMFEDAMSGVLKPYGQTVAASKPIVVPAPADTRASAPITEQPQPNSPDTPQNTASVQQPSFDCAKAKSIPEYLICHDSELAASDRELAALYSQAKEAANDKVAFADRTRKQWNYREKNCRDKDCLLSWYAYQKNVLTKIAQTGDARAN
;
A
#
# COMPACT_ATOMS: atom_id res chain seq x y z
N MET A 1 11.13 3.09 25.26
CA MET A 1 12.61 3.14 25.27
C MET A 1 13.07 3.60 23.90
N GLU A 2 13.85 4.68 23.81
CA GLU A 2 14.44 5.18 22.55
C GLU A 2 15.96 4.94 22.62
N GLN A 3 16.51 4.25 21.63
CA GLN A 3 17.96 4.06 21.47
C GLN A 3 18.32 4.20 19.99
N ASP A 4 18.90 5.36 19.64
CA ASP A 4 19.42 5.64 18.29
C ASP A 4 18.39 5.45 17.16
N GLY A 5 17.13 5.86 17.37
CA GLY A 5 16.03 5.63 16.40
C GLY A 5 15.43 4.22 16.43
N THR A 6 15.80 3.41 17.43
CA THR A 6 15.13 2.16 17.79
C THR A 6 14.17 2.41 18.95
N TYR A 7 12.92 1.96 18.80
CA TYR A 7 11.81 2.18 19.72
C TYR A 7 11.21 0.84 20.16
N GLY A 8 10.93 0.70 21.46
CA GLY A 8 10.23 -0.47 22.00
C GLY A 8 8.75 -0.17 22.24
N TYR A 9 7.87 -1.01 21.68
CA TYR A 9 6.42 -0.94 21.85
C TYR A 9 5.88 -2.15 22.60
N GLU A 10 4.96 -1.93 23.53
CA GLU A 10 4.33 -3.02 24.28
C GLU A 10 3.13 -3.59 23.50
N PRO A 11 3.14 -4.89 23.17
CA PRO A 11 2.00 -5.53 22.54
C PRO A 11 0.89 -5.80 23.56
N ALA A 12 -0.36 -5.76 23.10
CA ALA A 12 -1.50 -6.10 23.94
C ALA A 12 -1.45 -7.56 24.44
N LEU A 13 -1.93 -7.77 25.67
CA LEU A 13 -2.16 -9.10 26.24
C LEU A 13 -3.42 -9.72 25.61
N SER A 14 -3.36 -11.02 25.30
CA SER A 14 -4.55 -11.78 24.92
C SER A 14 -5.33 -12.21 26.17
N GLU A 15 -6.57 -12.66 25.98
CA GLU A 15 -7.37 -13.25 27.06
C GLU A 15 -6.66 -14.46 27.70
N ASP A 16 -5.94 -15.24 26.90
CA ASP A 16 -5.14 -16.37 27.37
C ASP A 16 -3.92 -15.93 28.19
N ASP A 17 -3.27 -14.83 27.80
CA ASP A 17 -2.17 -14.25 28.59
C ASP A 17 -2.68 -13.82 29.97
N ILE A 18 -3.81 -13.12 30.00
CA ILE A 18 -4.44 -12.68 31.25
C ILE A 18 -4.84 -13.89 32.11
N ARG A 19 -5.47 -14.88 31.50
CA ARG A 19 -5.91 -16.12 32.16
C ARG A 19 -4.75 -16.95 32.71
N SER A 20 -3.59 -16.90 32.06
CA SER A 20 -2.35 -17.56 32.53
C SER A 20 -1.55 -16.71 33.51
N GLY A 21 -2.05 -15.53 33.93
CA GLY A 21 -1.40 -14.66 34.89
C GLY A 21 -0.22 -13.87 34.32
N ARG A 22 -0.09 -13.77 32.98
CA ARG A 22 0.95 -12.99 32.33
C ARG A 22 0.62 -11.50 32.42
N ALA A 23 1.47 -10.76 33.13
CA ALA A 23 1.29 -9.32 33.36
C ALA A 23 1.83 -8.44 32.22
N VAL A 24 2.86 -8.89 31.49
CA VAL A 24 3.50 -8.14 30.39
C VAL A 24 4.03 -9.08 29.32
N LYS A 25 4.25 -8.55 28.11
CA LYS A 25 4.96 -9.23 27.01
C LYS A 25 6.29 -8.53 26.72
N PRO A 26 7.26 -9.24 26.10
CA PRO A 26 8.46 -8.60 25.58
C PRO A 26 8.13 -7.46 24.62
N LEU A 27 8.92 -6.37 24.67
CA LEU A 27 8.71 -5.20 23.82
C LEU A 27 9.02 -5.52 22.36
N VAL A 28 8.09 -5.22 21.45
CA VAL A 28 8.39 -5.27 20.02
C VAL A 28 9.30 -4.10 19.68
N MET A 29 10.52 -4.41 19.24
CA MET A 29 11.51 -3.40 18.87
C MET A 29 11.34 -3.03 17.41
N MET A 30 11.30 -1.73 17.12
CA MET A 30 11.15 -1.23 15.77
C MET A 30 12.08 -0.06 15.49
N ARG A 31 12.44 0.15 14.23
CA ARG A 31 13.22 1.30 13.75
C ARG A 31 12.40 2.07 12.74
N TYR A 32 12.32 3.39 12.91
CA TYR A 32 11.70 4.24 11.92
C TYR A 32 12.71 4.55 10.82
N VAL A 33 12.40 4.22 9.56
CA VAL A 33 13.30 4.49 8.42
C VAL A 33 13.10 5.91 7.88
N GLY A 34 11.93 6.50 8.11
CA GLY A 34 11.51 7.77 7.55
C GLY A 34 10.47 7.62 6.44
N MET A 35 10.17 8.75 5.78
CA MET A 35 9.29 8.77 4.62
C MET A 35 10.07 8.39 3.35
N ARG A 36 9.51 7.49 2.55
CA ARG A 36 10.04 7.02 1.25
C ARG A 36 8.88 6.94 0.26
N GLU A 37 9.00 7.64 -0.86
CA GLU A 37 8.00 7.60 -1.94
C GLU A 37 6.56 7.86 -1.43
N GLY A 38 6.41 8.84 -0.53
CA GLY A 38 5.13 9.20 0.10
C GLY A 38 4.62 8.23 1.17
N SER A 39 5.38 7.18 1.51
CA SER A 39 5.02 6.20 2.54
C SER A 39 5.90 6.32 3.78
N TYR A 40 5.32 6.22 4.98
CA TYR A 40 6.04 6.03 6.23
C TYR A 40 6.57 4.60 6.29
N VAL A 41 7.87 4.43 6.51
CA VAL A 41 8.51 3.11 6.54
C VAL A 41 9.06 2.82 7.93
N ILE A 42 8.64 1.69 8.50
CA ILE A 42 9.15 1.16 9.77
C ILE A 42 9.70 -0.26 9.57
N LEU A 43 10.70 -0.62 10.36
CA LEU A 43 11.29 -1.96 10.39
C LEU A 43 11.09 -2.54 11.79
N VAL A 44 10.23 -3.54 11.90
CA VAL A 44 10.08 -4.34 13.12
C VAL A 44 11.18 -5.38 13.14
N LEU A 45 11.95 -5.41 14.21
CA LEU A 45 13.09 -6.31 14.38
C LEU A 45 12.62 -7.59 15.05
N ASP A 46 13.07 -8.74 14.53
CA ASP A 46 12.92 -10.00 15.24
C ASP A 46 13.92 -10.06 16.40
N GLN A 47 13.46 -10.46 17.58
CA GLN A 47 14.29 -10.48 18.79
C GLN A 47 15.25 -11.68 18.82
N ASP A 48 14.86 -12.77 18.19
CA ASP A 48 15.59 -14.04 18.23
C ASP A 48 16.57 -14.15 17.05
N ASN A 49 16.21 -13.55 15.90
CA ASN A 49 17.00 -13.60 14.68
C ASN A 49 17.23 -12.20 14.09
N LYS A 50 18.43 -11.66 14.30
CA LYS A 50 18.84 -10.34 13.79
C LYS A 50 18.80 -10.19 12.27
N ASN A 51 18.74 -11.30 11.53
CA ASN A 51 18.63 -11.29 10.07
C ASN A 51 17.18 -11.25 9.60
N VAL A 52 16.20 -11.41 10.50
CA VAL A 52 14.78 -11.36 10.17
C VAL A 52 14.20 -10.03 10.65
N ALA A 53 13.47 -9.36 9.77
CA ALA A 53 12.76 -8.14 10.10
C ALA A 53 11.47 -8.05 9.29
N THR A 54 10.43 -7.44 9.85
CA THR A 54 9.22 -7.10 9.10
C THR A 54 9.27 -5.63 8.72
N ARG A 55 9.42 -5.33 7.44
CA ARG A 55 9.28 -3.96 6.92
C ARG A 55 7.79 -3.67 6.76
N MET A 56 7.33 -2.55 7.31
CA MET A 56 5.96 -2.07 7.09
C MET A 56 6.00 -0.69 6.44
N ALA A 57 5.12 -0.47 5.48
CA ALA A 57 4.98 0.81 4.78
C ALA A 57 3.50 1.20 4.64
N CYS A 58 3.17 2.45 4.92
CA CYS A 58 1.82 3.00 4.69
C CYS A 58 1.87 4.44 4.20
N GLN A 59 0.88 4.81 3.39
CA GLN A 59 0.60 6.21 3.05
C GLN A 59 -0.46 6.76 4.00
N ALA A 60 -0.35 8.04 4.38
CA ALA A 60 -1.35 8.68 5.23
C ALA A 60 -2.76 8.55 4.61
N PRO A 61 -3.80 8.25 5.40
CA PRO A 61 -3.87 8.23 6.88
C PRO A 61 -3.50 6.87 7.51
N CYS A 62 -2.78 6.00 6.79
CA CYS A 62 -2.31 4.71 7.29
C CYS A 62 -3.42 3.78 7.78
N ASN A 63 -4.56 3.75 7.09
CA ASN A 63 -5.61 2.74 7.31
C ASN A 63 -5.19 1.34 6.86
N PHE A 64 -4.24 1.27 5.93
CA PHE A 64 -3.66 0.05 5.39
C PHE A 64 -2.14 0.19 5.35
N ALA A 65 -1.45 -0.93 5.59
CA ALA A 65 0.00 -1.00 5.47
C ALA A 65 0.39 -2.26 4.71
N THR A 66 1.37 -2.13 3.81
CA THR A 66 2.06 -3.25 3.23
C THR A 66 3.11 -3.75 4.21
N THR A 67 3.08 -5.02 4.53
CA THR A 67 4.08 -5.72 5.35
C THR A 67 4.92 -6.64 4.47
N GLN A 68 6.22 -6.62 4.67
CA GLN A 68 7.19 -7.43 3.97
C GLN A 68 8.06 -8.14 5.01
N LEU A 69 7.92 -9.47 5.12
CA LEU A 69 8.81 -10.27 5.94
C LEU A 69 10.14 -10.43 5.21
N MET A 70 11.21 -9.93 5.81
CA MET A 70 12.56 -9.90 5.25
C MET A 70 13.44 -10.96 5.93
N ALA A 71 14.28 -11.62 5.14
CA ALA A 71 15.47 -12.33 5.61
C ALA A 71 16.71 -11.72 4.95
N GLY A 72 17.46 -10.92 5.71
CA GLY A 72 18.49 -10.04 5.21
C GLY A 72 17.90 -8.98 4.28
N THR A 73 18.29 -9.02 3.00
CA THR A 73 17.77 -8.12 1.95
C THR A 73 16.65 -8.74 1.13
N THR A 74 16.30 -10.00 1.36
CA THR A 74 15.32 -10.74 0.56
C THR A 74 13.93 -10.62 1.17
N VAL A 75 12.93 -10.27 0.35
CA VAL A 75 11.51 -10.29 0.73
C VAL A 75 11.02 -11.74 0.63
N LEU A 76 10.65 -12.35 1.76
CA LEU A 76 10.10 -13.71 1.81
C LEU A 76 8.58 -13.74 1.63
N LYS A 77 7.88 -12.72 2.13
CA LYS A 77 6.41 -12.65 2.07
C LYS A 77 5.97 -11.20 2.04
N THR A 78 5.00 -10.88 1.19
CA THR A 78 4.35 -9.57 1.15
C THR A 78 2.88 -9.74 1.45
N GLU A 79 2.35 -8.96 2.40
CA GLU A 79 0.93 -8.94 2.74
C GLU A 79 0.47 -7.50 2.91
N THR A 80 -0.83 -7.25 2.75
CA THR A 80 -1.44 -5.98 3.14
C THR A 80 -2.33 -6.22 4.35
N ILE A 81 -2.10 -5.42 5.40
CA ILE A 81 -2.86 -5.48 6.64
C ILE A 81 -3.69 -4.22 6.82
N ARG A 82 -4.80 -4.34 7.55
CA ARG A 82 -5.54 -3.18 8.06
C ARG A 82 -4.84 -2.69 9.32
N VAL A 83 -4.62 -1.39 9.40
CA VAL A 83 -4.04 -0.74 10.57
C VAL A 83 -5.17 -0.02 11.31
N THR A 84 -5.27 -0.28 12.61
CA THR A 84 -6.26 0.36 13.49
C THR A 84 -5.55 1.05 14.64
N HIS A 85 -6.12 2.12 15.19
CA HIS A 85 -5.52 2.91 16.27
C HIS A 85 -5.14 2.05 17.50
N ASN A 86 -5.96 1.05 17.85
CA ASN A 86 -5.70 0.17 19.00
C ASN A 86 -4.73 -0.99 18.68
N SER A 87 -4.23 -1.08 17.45
CA SER A 87 -3.25 -2.09 17.07
C SER A 87 -1.83 -1.59 17.35
N LEU A 88 -0.91 -2.53 17.58
CA LEU A 88 0.51 -2.22 17.75
C LEU A 88 1.06 -1.41 16.56
N ALA A 89 0.76 -1.84 15.33
CA ALA A 89 1.15 -1.11 14.12
C ALA A 89 0.52 0.29 14.04
N GLY A 90 -0.71 0.44 14.56
CA GLY A 90 -1.39 1.73 14.66
C GLY A 90 -0.61 2.73 15.49
N GLY A 91 -0.25 2.35 16.72
CA GLY A 91 0.58 3.21 17.58
C GLY A 91 1.92 3.56 16.94
N MET A 92 2.58 2.58 16.30
CA MET A 92 3.84 2.82 15.58
C MET A 92 3.69 3.86 14.45
N PHE A 93 2.65 3.75 13.63
CA PHE A 93 2.43 4.68 12.52
C PHE A 93 1.86 6.02 12.96
N GLU A 94 1.08 6.09 14.04
CA GLU A 94 0.59 7.33 14.62
C GLU A 94 1.76 8.19 15.15
N ASP A 95 2.72 7.57 15.85
CA ASP A 95 3.94 8.24 16.28
C ASP A 95 4.78 8.72 15.08
N ALA A 96 4.82 7.92 14.00
CA ALA A 96 5.53 8.30 12.76
C ALA A 96 4.85 9.50 12.07
N MET A 97 3.53 9.49 11.95
CA MET A 97 2.73 10.55 11.31
C MET A 97 2.71 11.84 12.14
N SER A 98 2.75 11.74 13.47
CA SER A 98 2.80 12.90 14.38
C SER A 98 4.19 13.52 14.51
N GLY A 99 5.21 12.91 13.91
CA GLY A 99 6.60 13.40 13.95
C GLY A 99 7.32 13.13 15.27
N VAL A 100 6.78 12.25 16.11
CA VAL A 100 7.40 11.84 17.37
C VAL A 100 8.67 11.01 17.11
N LEU A 101 8.66 10.19 16.04
CA LEU A 101 9.78 9.30 15.71
C LEU A 101 10.89 10.00 14.93
N LYS A 102 12.13 9.74 15.35
CA LYS A 102 13.34 10.14 14.64
C LYS A 102 13.81 8.98 13.74
N PRO A 103 14.18 9.26 12.47
CA PRO A 103 14.67 8.21 11.60
C PRO A 103 15.99 7.59 12.10
N TYR A 104 16.02 6.27 12.15
CA TYR A 104 17.18 5.45 12.45
C TYR A 104 18.30 5.69 11.42
N GLY A 105 19.54 5.79 11.90
CA GLY A 105 20.71 5.98 11.02
C GLY A 105 20.84 7.38 10.42
N GLN A 106 20.00 8.34 10.82
CA GLN A 106 20.34 9.75 10.67
C GLN A 106 21.47 10.07 11.65
N THR A 107 22.71 9.84 11.21
CA THR A 107 23.77 10.74 11.66
C THR A 107 23.29 12.12 11.26
N VAL A 108 23.03 12.97 12.26
CA VAL A 108 22.95 14.42 12.02
C VAL A 108 24.21 14.71 11.23
N ALA A 109 24.08 14.98 9.93
CA ALA A 109 25.19 15.46 9.15
C ALA A 109 25.59 16.72 9.90
N ALA A 110 26.68 16.63 10.68
CA ALA A 110 27.27 17.78 11.32
C ALA A 110 27.44 18.76 10.19
N SER A 111 26.63 19.82 10.19
CA SER A 111 26.70 20.89 9.22
C SER A 111 28.15 21.31 9.23
N LYS A 112 28.92 20.87 8.23
CA LYS A 112 30.27 21.39 8.03
C LYS A 112 30.06 22.90 8.01
N PRO A 113 30.76 23.69 8.86
CA PRO A 113 30.65 25.13 8.77
C PRO A 113 30.98 25.47 7.33
N ILE A 114 30.01 26.11 6.66
CA ILE A 114 30.21 26.68 5.34
C ILE A 114 31.38 27.64 5.53
N VAL A 115 32.56 27.23 5.06
CA VAL A 115 33.69 28.12 4.90
C VAL A 115 33.24 29.09 3.82
N VAL A 116 32.83 30.27 4.26
CA VAL A 116 32.49 31.40 3.40
C VAL A 116 33.78 31.81 2.70
N PRO A 117 33.88 31.75 1.35
CA PRO A 117 34.89 32.51 0.66
C PRO A 117 34.39 33.96 0.58
N ALA A 118 35.11 34.88 1.22
CA ALA A 118 34.93 36.31 1.04
C ALA A 118 35.31 36.73 -0.41
N PRO A 119 34.78 37.85 -0.91
CA PRO A 119 34.61 38.10 -2.33
C PRO A 119 35.83 38.78 -2.96
N ALA A 120 36.06 38.51 -4.26
CA ALA A 120 36.95 39.31 -5.09
C ALA A 120 36.16 39.84 -6.31
N ASP A 121 35.80 41.12 -6.16
CA ASP A 121 35.73 42.22 -7.14
C ASP A 121 35.36 42.03 -8.63
N THR A 122 34.31 42.78 -9.00
CA THR A 122 34.12 43.71 -10.15
C THR A 122 34.58 43.29 -11.56
N ARG A 123 33.85 43.48 -12.69
CA ARG A 123 33.06 44.65 -13.13
C ARG A 123 32.39 44.38 -14.52
N ALA A 124 31.20 44.97 -14.73
CA ALA A 124 30.61 45.60 -15.94
C ALA A 124 30.45 44.81 -17.28
N SER A 125 29.23 44.54 -17.78
CA SER A 125 28.33 45.38 -18.63
C SER A 125 28.42 44.96 -20.12
N ALA A 126 27.39 44.84 -20.97
CA ALA A 126 25.94 45.09 -20.92
C ALA A 126 25.26 44.28 -22.09
N PRO A 127 24.13 44.71 -22.71
CA PRO A 127 22.85 43.99 -22.70
C PRO A 127 22.47 43.35 -24.05
N ILE A 128 21.50 42.44 -24.05
CA ILE A 128 20.68 42.17 -25.24
C ILE A 128 19.22 42.07 -24.81
N THR A 129 18.44 43.04 -25.27
CA THR A 129 17.00 43.12 -25.15
C THR A 129 16.37 42.43 -26.37
N GLU A 130 15.34 41.63 -26.09
CA GLU A 130 14.13 41.39 -26.89
C GLU A 130 14.20 40.55 -28.19
N GLN A 131 13.45 39.44 -28.24
CA GLN A 131 12.08 39.45 -28.79
C GLN A 131 11.35 38.09 -28.61
N PRO A 132 9.99 38.09 -28.61
CA PRO A 132 9.16 36.93 -28.32
C PRO A 132 8.86 36.13 -29.59
N GLN A 133 8.92 34.79 -29.52
CA GLN A 133 8.47 33.92 -30.61
C GLN A 133 7.46 32.86 -30.13
N PRO A 134 6.58 32.42 -31.04
CA PRO A 134 5.18 32.13 -30.79
C PRO A 134 4.90 30.64 -30.56
N ASN A 135 3.74 30.39 -29.94
CA ASN A 135 3.00 29.12 -29.87
C ASN A 135 3.52 27.95 -30.74
N SER A 136 3.99 26.90 -30.07
CA SER A 136 3.83 25.52 -30.54
C SER A 136 3.00 24.75 -29.49
N PRO A 137 1.83 24.20 -29.85
CA PRO A 137 1.10 23.28 -29.00
C PRO A 137 1.64 21.87 -29.22
N ASP A 138 2.74 21.53 -28.56
CA ASP A 138 3.12 20.13 -28.35
C ASP A 138 3.28 19.92 -26.84
N THR A 139 2.13 19.98 -26.16
CA THR A 139 1.98 19.25 -24.92
C THR A 139 2.00 17.77 -25.33
N PRO A 140 2.96 16.94 -24.89
CA PRO A 140 2.71 15.51 -24.92
C PRO A 140 1.43 15.31 -24.11
N GLN A 141 0.36 14.91 -24.80
CA GLN A 141 -0.81 14.31 -24.20
C GLN A 141 -0.34 13.04 -23.50
N ASN A 142 0.26 13.22 -22.32
CA ASN A 142 0.24 12.21 -21.30
C ASN A 142 -1.19 12.23 -20.74
N THR A 143 -2.14 11.77 -21.55
CA THR A 143 -3.32 11.10 -21.01
C THR A 143 -2.84 9.80 -20.41
N ALA A 144 -2.07 9.90 -19.32
CA ALA A 144 -2.15 8.93 -18.26
C ALA A 144 -3.58 9.05 -17.75
N SER A 145 -4.51 8.40 -18.47
CA SER A 145 -5.84 8.13 -17.97
C SER A 145 -5.58 7.49 -16.62
N VAL A 146 -5.84 8.22 -15.54
CA VAL A 146 -5.71 7.71 -14.20
C VAL A 146 -6.59 6.46 -14.17
N GLN A 147 -5.97 5.29 -14.25
CA GLN A 147 -6.64 4.01 -14.50
C GLN A 147 -7.34 3.58 -13.20
N GLN A 148 -8.45 4.23 -12.89
CA GLN A 148 -9.28 3.89 -11.75
C GLN A 148 -10.00 2.56 -12.01
N PRO A 149 -10.26 1.74 -10.98
CA PRO A 149 -11.06 0.55 -11.11
C PRO A 149 -12.53 0.89 -11.45
N SER A 150 -13.39 -0.12 -11.56
CA SER A 150 -14.81 0.08 -11.87
C SER A 150 -15.62 0.70 -10.71
N PHE A 151 -14.97 1.00 -9.58
CA PHE A 151 -15.54 1.59 -8.39
C PHE A 151 -14.75 2.83 -7.93
N ASP A 152 -15.35 3.59 -7.01
CA ASP A 152 -14.76 4.80 -6.45
C ASP A 152 -13.74 4.47 -5.35
N CYS A 153 -12.46 4.72 -5.62
CA CYS A 153 -11.37 4.47 -4.67
C CYS A 153 -11.47 5.27 -3.38
N ALA A 154 -12.17 6.41 -3.36
CA ALA A 154 -12.41 7.15 -2.13
C ALA A 154 -13.33 6.40 -1.16
N LYS A 155 -14.06 5.39 -1.65
CA LYS A 155 -14.97 4.55 -0.85
C LYS A 155 -14.38 3.18 -0.50
N ALA A 156 -13.12 2.93 -0.87
CA ALA A 156 -12.43 1.68 -0.56
C ALA A 156 -12.33 1.47 0.96
N LYS A 157 -12.79 0.31 1.45
CA LYS A 157 -12.86 -0.04 2.87
C LYS A 157 -12.20 -1.38 3.18
N SER A 158 -11.99 -2.20 2.16
CA SER A 158 -11.38 -3.52 2.31
C SER A 158 -9.97 -3.60 1.73
N ILE A 159 -9.24 -4.65 2.11
CA ILE A 159 -7.89 -4.90 1.61
C ILE A 159 -7.89 -5.15 0.09
N PRO A 160 -8.79 -5.99 -0.48
CA PRO A 160 -8.92 -6.10 -1.92
C PRO A 160 -9.17 -4.78 -2.63
N GLU A 161 -10.10 -3.97 -2.15
CA GLU A 161 -10.40 -2.67 -2.76
C GLU A 161 -9.19 -1.72 -2.71
N TYR A 162 -8.49 -1.67 -1.57
CA TYR A 162 -7.27 -0.88 -1.43
C TYR A 162 -6.20 -1.31 -2.44
N LEU A 163 -5.95 -2.62 -2.56
CA LEU A 163 -4.98 -3.18 -3.51
C LEU A 163 -5.37 -2.84 -4.95
N ILE A 164 -6.64 -3.00 -5.30
CA ILE A 164 -7.15 -2.68 -6.64
C ILE A 164 -6.97 -1.18 -6.97
N CYS A 165 -7.12 -0.30 -5.98
CA CYS A 165 -6.96 1.14 -6.17
C CYS A 165 -5.51 1.60 -6.38
N HIS A 166 -4.53 0.83 -5.90
CA HIS A 166 -3.11 1.23 -5.92
C HIS A 166 -2.26 0.36 -6.85
N ASP A 167 -2.87 -0.54 -7.62
CA ASP A 167 -2.20 -1.36 -8.63
C ASP A 167 -2.93 -1.29 -9.97
N SER A 168 -2.24 -0.82 -11.01
CA SER A 168 -2.82 -0.58 -12.33
C SER A 168 -3.30 -1.87 -13.02
N GLU A 169 -2.66 -3.00 -12.75
CA GLU A 169 -3.01 -4.29 -13.33
C GLU A 169 -4.28 -4.85 -12.68
N LEU A 170 -4.39 -4.73 -11.35
CA LEU A 170 -5.60 -5.06 -10.62
C LEU A 170 -6.77 -4.15 -11.03
N ALA A 171 -6.54 -2.84 -11.17
CA ALA A 171 -7.54 -1.90 -11.65
C ALA A 171 -8.05 -2.24 -13.06
N ALA A 172 -7.14 -2.65 -13.97
CA ALA A 172 -7.52 -3.11 -15.30
C ALA A 172 -8.34 -4.40 -15.25
N SER A 173 -7.93 -5.36 -14.44
CA SER A 173 -8.68 -6.60 -14.24
C SER A 173 -10.07 -6.38 -13.67
N ASP A 174 -10.22 -5.39 -12.78
CA ASP A 174 -11.51 -5.00 -12.21
C ASP A 174 -12.49 -4.47 -13.28
N ARG A 175 -12.03 -3.55 -14.15
CA ARG A 175 -12.85 -3.02 -15.26
C ARG A 175 -13.26 -4.10 -16.25
N GLU A 176 -12.33 -4.99 -16.61
CA GLU A 176 -12.63 -6.11 -17.50
C GLU A 176 -13.67 -7.05 -16.89
N LEU A 177 -13.53 -7.36 -15.59
CA LEU A 177 -14.49 -8.19 -14.88
C LEU A 177 -15.87 -7.53 -14.84
N ALA A 178 -15.95 -6.22 -14.64
CA ALA A 178 -17.22 -5.49 -14.64
C ALA A 178 -17.94 -5.57 -16.00
N ALA A 179 -17.20 -5.48 -17.11
CA ALA A 179 -17.75 -5.66 -18.45
C ALA A 179 -18.27 -7.10 -18.66
N LEU A 180 -17.48 -8.12 -18.28
CA LEU A 180 -17.89 -9.52 -18.37
C LEU A 180 -19.08 -9.85 -17.46
N TYR A 181 -19.14 -9.26 -16.27
CA TYR A 181 -20.26 -9.42 -15.35
C TYR A 181 -21.56 -8.93 -15.97
N SER A 182 -21.56 -7.78 -16.63
CA SER A 182 -22.74 -7.25 -17.32
C SER A 182 -23.21 -8.19 -18.44
N GLN A 183 -22.29 -8.67 -19.29
CA GLN A 183 -22.60 -9.63 -20.35
C GLN A 183 -23.16 -10.95 -19.80
N ALA A 184 -22.52 -11.52 -18.79
CA ALA A 184 -22.95 -12.76 -18.16
C ALA A 184 -24.31 -12.59 -17.46
N LYS A 185 -24.54 -11.43 -16.82
CA LYS A 185 -25.80 -11.11 -16.17
C LYS A 185 -26.94 -11.04 -17.17
N GLU A 186 -26.72 -10.49 -18.37
CA GLU A 186 -27.72 -10.44 -19.44
C GLU A 186 -28.03 -11.83 -19.99
N ALA A 187 -26.99 -12.64 -20.27
CA ALA A 187 -27.12 -13.98 -20.84
C ALA A 187 -27.69 -15.03 -19.87
N ALA A 188 -27.52 -14.87 -18.55
CA ALA A 188 -27.90 -15.90 -17.58
C ALA A 188 -29.40 -16.24 -17.61
N ASN A 189 -29.74 -17.52 -17.76
CA ASN A 189 -31.11 -18.01 -17.75
C ASN A 189 -31.74 -17.98 -16.34
N ASP A 190 -30.93 -18.31 -15.32
CA ASP A 190 -31.33 -18.29 -13.91
C ASP A 190 -30.64 -17.11 -13.20
N LYS A 191 -31.35 -15.98 -13.10
CA LYS A 191 -30.82 -14.75 -12.48
C LYS A 191 -30.55 -14.92 -10.98
N VAL A 192 -31.31 -15.78 -10.29
CA VAL A 192 -31.15 -16.02 -8.85
C VAL A 192 -29.88 -16.83 -8.58
N ALA A 193 -29.66 -17.91 -9.33
CA ALA A 193 -28.43 -18.69 -9.23
C ALA A 193 -27.20 -17.87 -9.60
N PHE A 194 -27.29 -17.03 -10.64
CA PHE A 194 -26.21 -16.12 -11.02
C PHE A 194 -25.86 -15.16 -9.87
N ALA A 195 -26.86 -14.48 -9.30
CA ALA A 195 -26.65 -13.54 -8.20
C ALA A 195 -26.03 -14.21 -6.96
N ASP A 196 -26.49 -15.42 -6.60
CA ASP A 196 -25.93 -16.17 -5.48
C ASP A 196 -24.47 -16.57 -5.72
N ARG A 197 -24.15 -17.07 -6.92
CA ARG A 197 -22.77 -17.42 -7.32
C ARG A 197 -21.85 -16.22 -7.21
N THR A 198 -22.21 -15.10 -7.83
CA THR A 198 -21.36 -13.90 -7.84
C THR A 198 -21.19 -13.35 -6.43
N ARG A 199 -22.26 -13.33 -5.61
CA ARG A 199 -22.16 -12.92 -4.21
C ARG A 199 -21.17 -13.80 -3.42
N LYS A 200 -21.23 -15.13 -3.59
CA LYS A 200 -20.29 -16.06 -2.94
C LYS A 200 -18.84 -15.77 -3.35
N GLN A 201 -18.60 -15.53 -4.63
CA GLN A 201 -17.25 -15.24 -5.14
C GLN A 201 -16.72 -13.90 -4.65
N TRP A 202 -17.57 -12.87 -4.54
CA TRP A 202 -17.17 -11.56 -4.01
C TRP A 202 -16.85 -11.68 -2.52
N ASN A 203 -17.69 -12.37 -1.75
CA ASN A 203 -17.42 -12.64 -0.34
C ASN A 203 -16.13 -13.44 -0.13
N TYR A 204 -15.82 -14.39 -1.02
CA TYR A 204 -14.55 -15.12 -0.98
C TYR A 204 -13.36 -14.17 -1.19
N ARG A 205 -13.40 -13.31 -2.21
CA ARG A 205 -12.36 -12.30 -2.48
C ARG A 205 -12.13 -11.42 -1.26
N GLU A 206 -13.20 -10.85 -0.70
CA GLU A 206 -13.14 -9.97 0.48
C GLU A 206 -12.48 -10.66 1.68
N LYS A 207 -12.81 -11.93 1.91
CA LYS A 207 -12.34 -12.67 3.08
C LYS A 207 -10.92 -13.20 2.93
N ASN A 208 -10.51 -13.63 1.75
CA ASN A 208 -9.30 -14.45 1.60
C ASN A 208 -8.13 -13.72 0.94
N CYS A 209 -8.37 -12.74 0.06
CA CYS A 209 -7.27 -12.08 -0.63
C CYS A 209 -6.67 -10.91 0.16
N ARG A 210 -5.34 -10.96 0.32
CA ARG A 210 -4.53 -10.00 1.10
C ARG A 210 -3.30 -9.49 0.35
N ASP A 211 -3.08 -9.99 -0.85
CA ASP A 211 -1.97 -9.63 -1.72
C ASP A 211 -2.43 -9.60 -3.18
N LYS A 212 -1.54 -9.13 -4.05
CA LYS A 212 -1.76 -9.00 -5.48
C LYS A 212 -1.97 -10.36 -6.16
N ASP A 213 -1.15 -11.36 -5.81
CA ASP A 213 -1.16 -12.66 -6.47
C ASP A 213 -2.48 -13.42 -6.24
N CYS A 214 -3.04 -13.35 -5.02
CA CYS A 214 -4.37 -13.87 -4.74
C CYS A 214 -5.45 -13.19 -5.60
N LEU A 215 -5.40 -11.86 -5.71
CA LEU A 215 -6.39 -11.12 -6.50
C LEU A 215 -6.28 -11.44 -7.99
N LEU A 216 -5.07 -11.48 -8.55
CA LEU A 216 -4.86 -11.86 -9.95
C LEU A 216 -5.39 -13.27 -10.23
N SER A 217 -5.08 -14.23 -9.35
CA SER A 217 -5.59 -15.60 -9.45
C SER A 217 -7.11 -15.66 -9.38
N TRP A 218 -7.71 -14.90 -8.47
CA TRP A 218 -9.16 -14.80 -8.33
C TRP A 218 -9.82 -14.15 -9.56
N TYR A 219 -9.26 -13.07 -10.10
CA TYR A 219 -9.75 -12.42 -11.31
C TYR A 219 -9.67 -13.37 -12.51
N ALA A 220 -8.55 -14.07 -12.70
CA ALA A 220 -8.41 -15.04 -13.79
C ALA A 220 -9.48 -16.13 -13.71
N TYR A 221 -9.70 -16.72 -12.53
CA TYR A 221 -10.77 -17.69 -12.31
C TYR A 221 -12.16 -17.10 -12.63
N GLN A 222 -12.47 -15.92 -12.07
CA GLN A 222 -13.80 -15.36 -12.18
C GLN A 222 -14.13 -14.87 -13.60
N LYS A 223 -13.14 -14.31 -14.33
CA LYS A 223 -13.31 -13.94 -15.74
C LYS A 223 -13.63 -15.17 -16.61
N ASN A 224 -12.91 -16.28 -16.40
CA ASN A 224 -13.19 -17.54 -17.12
C ASN A 224 -14.61 -18.04 -16.87
N VAL A 225 -15.03 -18.05 -15.61
CA VAL A 225 -16.40 -18.43 -15.21
C VAL A 225 -17.45 -17.53 -15.86
N LEU A 226 -17.30 -16.21 -15.76
CA LEU A 226 -18.28 -15.27 -16.32
C LEU A 226 -18.34 -15.35 -17.85
N THR A 227 -17.21 -15.58 -18.51
CA THR A 227 -17.14 -15.80 -19.96
C THR A 227 -17.98 -17.02 -20.36
N LYS A 228 -17.82 -18.14 -19.63
CA LYS A 228 -18.64 -19.35 -19.89
C LYS A 228 -20.13 -19.08 -19.68
N ILE A 229 -20.49 -18.39 -18.60
CA ILE A 229 -21.90 -18.03 -18.34
C ILE A 229 -22.45 -17.12 -19.44
N ALA A 230 -21.67 -16.15 -19.92
CA ALA A 230 -22.06 -15.27 -21.01
C ALA A 230 -22.30 -16.03 -22.33
N GLN A 231 -21.56 -17.12 -22.57
CA GLN A 231 -21.70 -17.95 -23.77
C GLN A 231 -22.85 -18.95 -23.68
N THR A 232 -23.10 -19.54 -22.51
CA THR A 232 -24.06 -20.66 -22.36
C THR A 232 -25.38 -20.27 -21.71
N GLY A 233 -25.42 -19.15 -20.99
CA GLY A 233 -26.53 -18.76 -20.11
C GLY A 233 -26.69 -19.63 -18.85
N ASP A 234 -25.84 -20.65 -18.65
CA ASP A 234 -25.89 -21.50 -17.45
C ASP A 234 -25.10 -20.89 -16.30
N ALA A 235 -25.82 -20.39 -15.29
CA ALA A 235 -25.24 -19.81 -14.08
C ALA A 235 -24.39 -20.78 -13.25
N ARG A 236 -24.45 -22.10 -13.52
CA ARG A 236 -23.69 -23.13 -12.82
C ARG A 236 -22.42 -23.56 -13.55
N ALA A 237 -22.12 -22.99 -14.71
CA ALA A 237 -20.91 -23.28 -15.48
C ALA A 237 -19.62 -23.03 -14.67
N ASN A 238 -18.63 -23.92 -14.83
CA ASN A 238 -17.30 -23.86 -14.23
C ASN A 238 -16.23 -23.97 -15.32
#